data_AF-A0AB39N2X4-F1
#
_entry.id   AF-A0AB39N2X4-F1
#
_cell.length_a   1.000
_cell.length_b   1.000
_cell.length_c   1.000
_cell.angle_alpha   90.00
_cell.angle_beta   90.00
_cell.angle_gamma   90.00
#
_symmetry.space_group_name_H-M   'P 1'
#
loop_
_entity.id
_entity.type
_entity.pdbx_description
1 polymer ?
#
loop_
_entity_poly.entity_id
_entity_poly.type
_entity_poly.pdbx_seq_one_letter_code
_entity_poly.pdbx_strand_id
1 'polypeptide(L)'
;MRTRGMGRTRGRGLGSGTAVLACGAALTVLCGCTVQASGEEERRSPVRIELPSGTPSPKSAPPDDKPSAKPTPAAPPAVLWSRGDEGRDIRELQARLRQIAWLFDGPTGTYDDLTEQAVRGFQGKRGLPKTGKTDEVTWQRLLRMTREPGKWDLYLMGGQPADAPDARCLTGRVLCISKSSRTLRWMIDGRSVLTVPVRFGSQYTPTREGVFSVYWKSRHHVSTLYDSPMPYAMFFSGGQAVHYSSDFAATGYAGASHGCVNVRDERAIAEMFAQVRTGDKVVVHW
;
A
#
# COMPACT_ATOMS: atom_id res chain seq x y z
N MET A 1 -27.73 -7.65 -64.52
CA MET A 1 -26.68 -6.71 -64.95
C MET A 1 -25.36 -7.15 -64.34
N ARG A 2 -24.35 -7.43 -65.16
CA ARG A 2 -23.02 -7.94 -64.82
C ARG A 2 -22.13 -6.84 -64.23
N THR A 3 -21.34 -7.15 -63.20
CA THR A 3 -20.00 -6.60 -62.95
C THR A 3 -19.18 -7.64 -62.16
N ARG A 4 -18.21 -8.31 -62.82
CA ARG A 4 -16.73 -8.20 -62.63
C ARG A 4 -16.32 -8.33 -61.14
N GLY A 5 -15.57 -9.33 -60.66
CA GLY A 5 -14.56 -10.18 -61.28
C GLY A 5 -13.17 -9.54 -61.16
N MET A 6 -12.35 -9.97 -60.21
CA MET A 6 -10.90 -10.23 -60.38
C MET A 6 -10.30 -10.78 -59.07
N GLY A 7 -9.83 -12.02 -59.14
CA GLY A 7 -9.06 -12.67 -58.07
C GLY A 7 -7.55 -12.55 -58.28
N ARG A 8 -6.85 -12.56 -57.13
CA ARG A 8 -5.50 -13.08 -56.84
C ARG A 8 -4.42 -13.03 -57.93
N THR A 9 -3.34 -12.32 -57.60
CA THR A 9 -1.98 -12.66 -58.03
C THR A 9 -1.12 -13.07 -56.83
N ARG A 10 -0.39 -14.17 -57.02
CA ARG A 10 0.68 -14.73 -56.18
C ARG A 10 2.03 -14.25 -56.72
N GLY A 11 3.03 -14.13 -55.85
CA GLY A 11 4.47 -14.14 -56.19
C GLY A 11 5.30 -13.71 -54.97
N ARG A 12 5.93 -14.64 -54.23
CA ARG A 12 7.38 -15.00 -54.26
C ARG A 12 8.29 -13.80 -53.91
N GLY A 13 9.25 -13.84 -52.99
CA GLY A 13 9.86 -14.88 -52.17
C GLY A 13 11.23 -14.38 -51.65
N LEU A 14 11.76 -15.08 -50.65
CA LEU A 14 13.17 -15.17 -50.18
C LEU A 14 13.87 -13.94 -49.58
N GLY A 15 14.54 -14.18 -48.43
CA GLY A 15 15.55 -13.28 -47.87
C GLY A 15 15.98 -13.65 -46.44
N SER A 16 16.80 -14.69 -46.31
CA SER A 16 17.46 -15.18 -45.11
C SER A 16 18.43 -14.15 -44.51
N GLY A 17 18.63 -14.15 -43.19
CA GLY A 17 19.69 -13.34 -42.56
C GLY A 17 19.79 -13.52 -41.04
N THR A 18 20.42 -14.62 -40.62
CA THR A 18 20.93 -14.83 -39.26
C THR A 18 22.18 -13.98 -39.02
N ALA A 19 22.30 -13.33 -37.86
CA ALA A 19 23.58 -12.85 -37.34
C ALA A 19 23.65 -13.07 -35.83
N VAL A 20 24.36 -14.13 -35.45
CA VAL A 20 24.92 -14.38 -34.12
C VAL A 20 26.26 -13.64 -34.06
N LEU A 21 26.49 -12.86 -33.02
CA LEU A 21 27.82 -12.31 -32.71
C LEU A 21 28.17 -12.72 -31.29
N ALA A 22 29.13 -13.64 -31.20
CA ALA A 22 29.87 -14.00 -30.01
C ALA A 22 31.37 -13.99 -30.34
N CYS A 23 32.17 -13.90 -29.28
CA CYS A 23 33.63 -14.07 -29.16
C CYS A 23 34.50 -12.80 -29.17
N GLY A 24 35.37 -12.75 -28.15
CA GLY A 24 36.52 -11.86 -28.11
C GLY A 24 37.14 -11.71 -26.72
N ALA A 25 37.61 -12.81 -26.12
CA ALA A 25 38.48 -12.77 -24.94
C ALA A 25 39.90 -12.32 -25.33
N ALA A 26 40.57 -11.56 -24.46
CA ALA A 26 42.01 -11.36 -24.51
C ALA A 26 42.61 -11.59 -23.12
N LEU A 27 43.35 -12.69 -22.98
CA LEU A 27 44.28 -12.96 -21.89
C LEU A 27 45.57 -12.16 -22.12
N THR A 28 46.11 -11.55 -21.06
CA THR A 28 47.53 -11.24 -20.95
C THR A 28 48.07 -11.86 -19.67
N VAL A 29 48.93 -12.87 -19.86
CA VAL A 29 49.85 -13.45 -18.88
C VAL A 29 51.11 -12.60 -18.87
N LEU A 30 51.74 -12.39 -17.71
CA LEU A 30 53.20 -12.34 -17.56
C LEU A 30 53.62 -12.47 -16.08
N CYS A 31 54.40 -13.54 -15.85
CA CYS A 31 55.48 -13.78 -14.89
C CYS A 31 55.39 -13.30 -13.43
N GLY A 32 55.51 -14.28 -12.53
CA GLY A 32 55.74 -14.07 -11.10
C GLY A 32 57.20 -13.90 -10.71
N CYS A 33 57.40 -13.70 -9.41
CA CYS A 33 58.55 -14.16 -8.63
C CYS A 33 58.04 -14.47 -7.22
N THR A 34 58.23 -15.72 -6.81
CA THR A 34 58.07 -16.26 -5.46
C THR A 34 59.26 -15.86 -4.55
N VAL A 35 59.15 -16.23 -3.26
CA VAL A 35 60.26 -16.47 -2.29
C VAL A 35 60.61 -15.27 -1.38
N GLN A 36 60.79 -15.34 -0.05
CA GLN A 36 60.85 -16.43 0.94
C GLN A 36 60.47 -15.88 2.32
N ALA A 37 59.91 -16.75 3.16
CA ALA A 37 60.05 -16.69 4.61
C ALA A 37 61.40 -17.33 5.01
N SER A 38 62.02 -16.80 6.06
CA SER A 38 63.12 -17.42 6.82
C SER A 38 62.66 -17.42 8.29
N GLY A 39 62.47 -18.53 9.00
CA GLY A 39 63.44 -19.60 9.32
C GLY A 39 64.10 -19.23 10.67
N GLU A 40 63.61 -19.77 11.81
CA GLU A 40 64.23 -20.86 12.62
C GLU A 40 65.48 -20.39 13.42
N GLU A 41 65.79 -20.71 14.69
CA GLU A 41 65.40 -21.76 15.63
C GLU A 41 66.03 -21.50 17.03
N GLU A 42 65.44 -22.14 18.06
CA GLU A 42 66.02 -22.76 19.28
C GLU A 42 66.60 -22.00 20.52
N ARG A 43 65.94 -22.32 21.65
CA ARG A 43 66.44 -22.77 22.99
C ARG A 43 67.17 -21.82 23.96
N ARG A 44 66.47 -21.51 25.07
CA ARG A 44 66.89 -21.82 26.48
C ARG A 44 65.76 -21.51 27.49
N SER A 45 65.28 -22.52 28.21
CA SER A 45 64.51 -22.40 29.46
C SER A 45 65.44 -22.08 30.66
N PRO A 46 64.96 -21.90 31.90
CA PRO A 46 63.74 -21.23 32.38
C PRO A 46 64.09 -20.08 33.36
N VAL A 47 63.27 -19.04 33.48
CA VAL A 47 63.34 -18.14 34.66
C VAL A 47 62.03 -18.21 35.40
N ARG A 48 62.10 -18.87 36.55
CA ARG A 48 61.09 -18.97 37.60
C ARG A 48 60.93 -17.57 38.21
N ILE A 49 59.78 -16.94 38.03
CA ILE A 49 59.40 -15.75 38.79
C ILE A 49 58.43 -16.23 39.87
N GLU A 50 58.93 -16.24 41.10
CA GLU A 50 58.13 -16.45 42.31
C GLU A 50 57.21 -15.24 42.52
N LEU A 51 55.89 -15.48 42.55
CA LEU A 51 54.93 -14.49 43.02
C LEU A 51 54.93 -14.47 44.56
N PRO A 52 54.93 -13.29 45.20
CA PRO A 52 54.73 -13.21 46.65
C PRO A 52 53.30 -13.59 47.01
N SER A 53 53.19 -14.60 47.88
CA SER A 53 52.00 -15.03 48.59
C SER A 53 51.43 -13.92 49.48
N GLY A 54 50.10 -13.76 49.48
CA GLY A 54 49.42 -13.15 50.62
C GLY A 54 48.10 -12.45 50.31
N THR A 55 47.00 -13.21 50.17
CA THR A 55 45.65 -12.73 50.60
C THR A 55 44.73 -13.95 50.83
N PRO A 56 43.89 -13.98 51.88
CA PRO A 56 43.33 -15.21 52.45
C PRO A 56 42.13 -15.78 51.66
N SER A 57 42.00 -17.11 51.72
CA SER A 57 40.83 -17.86 51.27
C SER A 57 39.53 -17.36 51.92
N PRO A 58 38.43 -17.17 51.16
CA PRO A 58 37.09 -17.25 51.73
C PRO A 58 36.77 -18.72 52.03
N LYS A 59 36.36 -18.99 53.28
CA LYS A 59 35.78 -20.27 53.71
C LYS A 59 34.64 -20.67 52.77
N SER A 60 34.73 -21.86 52.19
CA SER A 60 33.62 -22.54 51.53
C SER A 60 32.48 -22.78 52.54
N ALA A 61 31.31 -22.23 52.26
CA ALA A 61 30.06 -22.67 52.87
C ALA A 61 29.62 -24.02 52.27
N PRO A 62 28.91 -24.88 53.00
CA PRO A 62 28.45 -26.17 52.49
C PRO A 62 27.40 -25.98 51.37
N PRO A 63 27.23 -26.98 50.47
CA PRO A 63 26.22 -26.90 49.42
C PRO A 63 24.83 -27.01 50.05
N ASP A 64 24.06 -25.92 49.98
CA ASP A 64 22.62 -25.98 50.18
C ASP A 64 21.99 -26.69 48.97
N ASP A 65 21.63 -27.96 49.15
CA ASP A 65 20.69 -28.70 48.30
C ASP A 65 19.29 -28.06 48.42
N LYS A 66 19.12 -26.89 47.80
CA LYS A 66 17.81 -26.27 47.58
C LYS A 66 17.41 -26.51 46.13
N PRO A 67 16.32 -27.27 45.86
CA PRO A 67 15.85 -27.47 44.50
C PRO A 67 15.63 -26.11 43.83
N SER A 68 16.37 -25.88 42.74
CA SER A 68 16.21 -24.71 41.89
C SER A 68 14.77 -24.71 41.37
N ALA A 69 13.96 -23.78 41.88
CA ALA A 69 12.58 -23.64 41.43
C ALA A 69 12.60 -23.35 39.92
N LYS A 70 12.02 -24.26 39.15
CA LYS A 70 11.79 -24.11 37.70
C LYS A 70 11.15 -22.74 37.45
N PRO A 71 11.61 -21.93 36.47
CA PRO A 71 11.03 -20.62 36.23
C PRO A 71 9.54 -20.77 35.95
N THR A 72 8.72 -20.12 36.77
CA THR A 72 7.28 -20.00 36.55
C THR A 72 7.07 -19.41 35.14
N PRO A 73 6.26 -20.05 34.27
CA PRO A 73 5.97 -19.49 32.95
C PRO A 73 5.42 -18.08 33.12
N ALA A 74 6.08 -17.09 32.52
CA ALA A 74 5.56 -15.73 32.46
C ALA A 74 4.15 -15.78 31.86
N ALA A 75 3.22 -15.02 32.44
CA ALA A 75 1.86 -14.92 31.93
C ALA A 75 1.89 -14.58 30.44
N PRO A 76 0.99 -15.16 29.62
CA PRO A 76 0.96 -14.86 28.20
C PRO A 76 0.73 -13.37 27.98
N PRO A 77 1.38 -12.76 26.97
CA PRO A 77 1.21 -11.34 26.69
C PRO A 77 -0.25 -11.03 26.36
N ALA A 78 -0.72 -9.85 26.75
CA ALA A 78 -2.07 -9.42 26.46
C ALA A 78 -2.31 -9.34 24.95
N VAL A 79 -3.42 -9.92 24.50
CA VAL A 79 -3.86 -9.83 23.10
C VAL A 79 -4.52 -8.47 22.90
N LEU A 80 -4.02 -7.70 21.95
CA LEU A 80 -4.56 -6.40 21.58
C LEU A 80 -5.67 -6.55 20.53
N TRP A 81 -5.40 -7.36 19.50
CA TRP A 81 -6.31 -7.56 18.38
C TRP A 81 -6.30 -8.98 17.84
N SER A 82 -7.45 -9.42 17.34
CA SER A 82 -7.68 -10.73 16.76
C SER A 82 -8.76 -10.69 15.67
N ARG A 83 -8.98 -11.83 15.00
CA ARG A 83 -9.93 -11.94 13.89
C ARG A 83 -11.32 -11.41 14.26
N GLY A 84 -11.86 -10.56 13.39
CA GLY A 84 -13.16 -9.90 13.57
C GLY A 84 -13.09 -8.52 14.21
N ASP A 85 -11.97 -8.13 14.82
CA ASP A 85 -11.80 -6.76 15.33
C ASP A 85 -11.77 -5.76 14.17
N GLU A 86 -12.32 -4.58 14.41
CA GLU A 86 -12.41 -3.51 13.43
C GLU A 86 -11.91 -2.19 14.02
N GLY A 87 -11.37 -1.33 13.17
CA GLY A 87 -11.05 0.04 13.54
C GLY A 87 -9.76 0.57 12.92
N ARG A 88 -9.40 1.78 13.36
CA ARG A 88 -8.21 2.49 12.88
C ARG A 88 -6.93 1.75 13.25
N ASP A 89 -6.88 1.11 14.42
CA ASP A 89 -5.67 0.43 14.88
C ASP A 89 -5.39 -0.83 14.05
N ILE A 90 -6.45 -1.54 13.63
CA ILE A 90 -6.34 -2.66 12.69
C ILE A 90 -5.83 -2.18 11.32
N ARG A 91 -6.35 -1.03 10.86
CA ARG A 91 -5.87 -0.39 9.63
C ARG A 91 -4.39 -0.02 9.73
N GLU A 92 -3.94 0.43 10.89
CA GLU A 92 -2.53 0.73 11.16
C GLU A 92 -1.67 -0.54 11.15
N LEU A 93 -2.11 -1.60 11.83
CA LEU A 93 -1.48 -2.92 11.81
C LEU A 93 -1.27 -3.42 10.38
N GLN A 94 -2.33 -3.40 9.57
CA GLN A 94 -2.28 -3.79 8.17
C GLN A 94 -1.30 -2.92 7.39
N ALA A 95 -1.37 -1.59 7.53
CA ALA A 95 -0.46 -0.67 6.84
C ALA A 95 1.02 -0.94 7.17
N ARG A 96 1.33 -1.24 8.44
CA ARG A 96 2.69 -1.61 8.87
C ARG A 96 3.11 -2.97 8.33
N LEU A 97 2.23 -3.98 8.34
CA LEU A 97 2.52 -5.28 7.72
C LEU A 97 2.82 -5.14 6.21
N ARG A 98 2.15 -4.22 5.50
CA ARG A 98 2.48 -3.90 4.11
C ARG A 98 3.89 -3.31 3.94
N GLN A 99 4.29 -2.38 4.82
CA GLN A 99 5.62 -1.74 4.72
C GLN A 99 6.76 -2.77 4.74
N ILE A 100 6.55 -3.91 5.39
CA ILE A 100 7.52 -5.01 5.48
C ILE A 100 7.08 -6.27 4.70
N ALA A 101 6.21 -6.09 3.70
CA ALA A 101 5.80 -7.10 2.73
C ALA A 101 5.18 -8.39 3.30
N TRP A 102 4.48 -8.29 4.45
CA TRP A 102 3.67 -9.40 4.99
C TRP A 102 2.22 -9.39 4.52
N LEU A 103 1.73 -8.23 4.08
CA LEU A 103 0.38 -8.06 3.53
C LEU A 103 0.48 -7.27 2.22
N PHE A 104 -0.14 -7.75 1.14
CA PHE A 104 -0.07 -7.11 -0.18
C PHE A 104 -1.33 -6.32 -0.54
N ASP A 105 -2.43 -6.58 0.16
CA ASP A 105 -3.68 -5.86 0.02
C ASP A 105 -3.65 -4.55 0.81
N GLY A 106 -4.43 -3.56 0.35
CA GLY A 106 -4.56 -2.29 1.04
C GLY A 106 -5.29 -2.44 2.39
N PRO A 107 -5.00 -1.59 3.39
CA PRO A 107 -5.64 -1.73 4.70
C PRO A 107 -7.17 -1.60 4.60
N THR A 108 -7.88 -2.59 5.12
CA THR A 108 -9.35 -2.66 5.17
C THR A 108 -9.89 -2.09 6.47
N GLY A 109 -9.09 -2.12 7.54
CA GLY A 109 -9.51 -1.76 8.89
C GLY A 109 -10.28 -2.87 9.61
N THR A 110 -10.39 -4.06 9.03
CA THR A 110 -10.99 -5.26 9.63
C THR A 110 -9.93 -6.34 9.73
N TYR A 111 -9.87 -7.03 10.87
CA TYR A 111 -8.92 -8.11 11.10
C TYR A 111 -9.42 -9.37 10.40
N ASP A 112 -9.20 -9.41 9.09
CA ASP A 112 -9.61 -10.47 8.18
C ASP A 112 -8.61 -11.64 8.12
N ASP A 113 -8.96 -12.66 7.34
CA ASP A 113 -8.19 -13.89 7.19
C ASP A 113 -6.78 -13.64 6.64
N LEU A 114 -6.64 -12.66 5.75
CA LEU A 114 -5.35 -12.26 5.19
C LEU A 114 -4.49 -11.59 6.25
N THR A 115 -5.10 -10.76 7.10
CA THR A 115 -4.43 -10.12 8.24
C THR A 115 -3.94 -11.15 9.25
N GLU A 116 -4.77 -12.13 9.62
CA GLU A 116 -4.38 -13.21 10.54
C GLU A 116 -3.21 -14.03 9.99
N GLN A 117 -3.24 -14.38 8.69
CA GLN A 117 -2.16 -15.10 8.03
C GLN A 117 -0.87 -14.28 7.99
N ALA A 118 -0.95 -12.98 7.69
CA ALA A 118 0.18 -12.07 7.67
C ALA A 118 0.84 -11.96 9.07
N VAL A 119 0.03 -11.81 10.12
CA VAL A 119 0.52 -11.77 11.52
C VAL A 119 1.16 -13.09 11.92
N ARG A 120 0.53 -14.22 11.60
CA ARG A 120 1.07 -15.56 11.88
C ARG A 120 2.42 -15.79 11.18
N GLY A 121 2.55 -15.37 9.93
CA GLY A 121 3.79 -15.42 9.16
C GLY A 121 4.88 -14.54 9.77
N PHE A 122 4.54 -13.28 10.08
CA PHE A 122 5.43 -12.34 10.76
C PHE A 122 5.94 -12.91 12.09
N GLN A 123 5.05 -13.37 12.97
CA GLN A 123 5.39 -14.02 14.23
C GLN A 123 6.38 -15.16 14.03
N GLY A 124 6.08 -16.05 13.09
CA GLY A 124 6.94 -17.16 12.73
C GLY A 124 8.35 -16.73 12.32
N LYS A 125 8.46 -15.72 11.46
CA LYS A 125 9.77 -15.19 11.02
C LYS A 125 10.52 -14.48 12.15
N ARG A 126 9.83 -13.98 13.16
CA ARG A 126 10.42 -13.28 14.32
C ARG A 126 10.68 -14.19 15.53
N GLY A 127 10.42 -15.50 15.41
CA GLY A 127 10.60 -16.45 16.50
C GLY A 127 9.56 -16.29 17.61
N LEU A 128 8.41 -15.68 17.31
CA LEU A 128 7.28 -15.54 18.21
C LEU A 128 6.30 -16.72 18.02
N PRO A 129 5.48 -17.05 19.04
CA PRO A 129 4.38 -18.00 18.87
C PRO A 129 3.47 -17.59 17.71
N LYS A 130 3.19 -18.54 16.80
CA LYS A 130 2.38 -18.31 15.58
C LYS A 130 0.87 -18.34 15.89
N THR A 131 0.44 -17.45 16.78
CA THR A 131 -0.96 -17.39 17.25
C THR A 131 -1.90 -16.82 16.19
N GLY A 132 -1.39 -15.98 15.29
CA GLY A 132 -2.22 -15.19 14.37
C GLY A 132 -3.00 -14.08 15.08
N LYS A 133 -2.79 -13.87 16.37
CA LYS A 133 -3.34 -12.75 17.16
C LYS A 133 -2.24 -11.73 17.39
N THR A 134 -2.58 -10.44 17.35
CA THR A 134 -1.62 -9.38 17.62
C THR A 134 -1.61 -9.08 19.12
N ASP A 135 -0.59 -9.59 19.81
CA ASP A 135 -0.29 -9.23 21.20
C ASP A 135 0.68 -8.05 21.30
N GLU A 136 0.89 -7.54 22.51
CA GLU A 136 1.82 -6.43 22.77
C GLU A 136 3.23 -6.69 22.25
N VAL A 137 3.74 -7.92 22.38
CA VAL A 137 5.10 -8.27 21.94
C VAL A 137 5.21 -8.23 20.42
N THR A 138 4.22 -8.78 19.72
CA THR A 138 4.09 -8.78 18.27
C THR A 138 3.98 -7.34 17.76
N TRP A 139 3.12 -6.53 18.39
CA TRP A 139 2.94 -5.13 18.04
C TRP A 139 4.22 -4.31 18.21
N GLN A 140 4.86 -4.39 19.37
CA GLN A 140 6.11 -3.69 19.65
C GLN A 140 7.24 -4.10 18.68
N ARG A 141 7.29 -5.39 18.29
CA ARG A 141 8.24 -5.84 17.28
C ARG A 141 7.96 -5.21 15.92
N LEU A 142 6.69 -5.11 15.52
CA LEU A 142 6.30 -4.50 14.26
C LEU A 142 6.60 -2.99 14.24
N LEU A 143 6.31 -2.28 15.34
CA LEU A 143 6.59 -0.85 15.50
C LEU A 143 8.07 -0.53 15.27
N ARG A 144 9.00 -1.29 15.86
CA ARG A 144 10.45 -1.06 15.70
C ARG A 144 10.99 -1.29 14.29
N MET A 145 10.18 -1.89 13.41
CA MET A 145 10.58 -2.25 12.05
C MET A 145 9.88 -1.41 10.99
N THR A 146 8.99 -0.51 11.39
CA THR A 146 8.12 0.25 10.49
C THR A 146 8.08 1.70 10.92
N ARG A 147 7.87 2.59 9.95
CA ARG A 147 7.54 3.98 10.27
C ARG A 147 6.05 4.09 10.60
N GLU A 148 5.68 5.15 11.28
CA GLU A 148 4.26 5.49 11.44
C GLU A 148 3.59 5.63 10.06
N PRO A 149 2.47 4.90 9.82
CA PRO A 149 1.73 5.04 8.59
C PRO A 149 1.13 6.44 8.44
N GLY A 150 1.40 7.08 7.30
CA GLY A 150 0.70 8.30 6.92
C GLY A 150 -0.71 7.99 6.42
N LYS A 151 -1.49 9.05 6.19
CA LYS A 151 -2.87 8.95 5.67
C LYS A 151 -2.99 8.08 4.40
N TRP A 152 -2.00 8.15 3.50
CA TRP A 152 -2.01 7.37 2.27
C TRP A 152 -1.64 5.90 2.45
N ASP A 153 -0.87 5.57 3.49
CA ASP A 153 -0.62 4.17 3.85
C ASP A 153 -1.88 3.54 4.43
N LEU A 154 -2.61 4.29 5.27
CA LEU A 154 -3.85 3.84 5.92
C LEU A 154 -5.02 3.68 4.93
N TYR A 155 -5.12 4.53 3.93
CA TYR A 155 -6.26 4.59 3.00
C TYR A 155 -5.82 4.45 1.54
N LEU A 156 -4.93 3.50 1.27
CA LEU A 156 -4.33 3.26 -0.04
C LEU A 156 -5.38 3.13 -1.17
N MET A 157 -6.53 2.54 -0.87
CA MET A 157 -7.64 2.33 -1.81
C MET A 157 -8.81 3.32 -1.62
N GLY A 158 -8.70 4.27 -0.70
CA GLY A 158 -9.79 5.16 -0.28
C GLY A 158 -10.47 4.69 0.99
N GLY A 159 -11.70 5.16 1.17
CA GLY A 159 -12.48 4.87 2.39
C GLY A 159 -12.04 5.68 3.61
N GLN A 160 -11.26 6.74 3.43
CA GLN A 160 -11.03 7.69 4.51
C GLN A 160 -12.35 8.36 4.90
N PRO A 161 -12.59 8.58 6.21
CA PRO A 161 -13.79 9.25 6.67
C PRO A 161 -13.94 10.61 5.97
N ALA A 162 -15.18 10.95 5.62
CA ALA A 162 -15.48 12.31 5.17
C ALA A 162 -15.13 13.29 6.29
N ASP A 163 -14.54 14.42 5.92
CA ASP A 163 -14.33 15.57 6.78
C ASP A 163 -15.66 16.27 7.09
N ALA A 164 -15.62 17.27 7.97
CA ALA A 164 -16.77 18.12 8.21
C ALA A 164 -17.28 18.73 6.88
N PRO A 165 -18.61 18.80 6.66
CA PRO A 165 -19.16 19.42 5.47
C PRO A 165 -18.84 20.91 5.41
N ASP A 166 -18.44 21.37 4.22
CA ASP A 166 -18.32 22.80 3.92
C ASP A 166 -19.69 23.49 4.15
N ALA A 167 -19.68 24.70 4.69
CA ALA A 167 -20.89 25.46 5.01
C ALA A 167 -21.82 25.62 3.79
N ARG A 168 -21.26 25.72 2.58
CA ARG A 168 -22.01 25.82 1.32
C ARG A 168 -22.78 24.55 0.98
N CYS A 169 -22.45 23.42 1.60
CA CYS A 169 -23.12 22.14 1.43
C CYS A 169 -24.28 21.90 2.42
N LEU A 170 -24.50 22.81 3.36
CA LEU A 170 -25.48 22.61 4.45
C LEU A 170 -26.93 22.90 4.05
N THR A 171 -27.16 23.52 2.90
CA THR A 171 -28.51 23.89 2.44
C THR A 171 -28.77 23.45 1.01
N GLY A 172 -30.00 22.97 0.79
CA GLY A 172 -30.46 22.46 -0.50
C GLY A 172 -29.82 21.13 -0.86
N ARG A 173 -29.84 20.85 -2.16
CA ARG A 173 -29.36 19.60 -2.77
C ARG A 173 -27.99 19.81 -3.38
N VAL A 174 -26.99 19.05 -2.93
CA VAL A 174 -25.59 19.35 -3.27
C VAL A 174 -24.71 18.11 -3.35
N LEU A 175 -23.89 18.05 -4.40
CA LEU A 175 -22.71 17.20 -4.48
C LEU A 175 -21.54 17.91 -3.80
N CYS A 176 -21.26 17.56 -2.54
CA CYS A 176 -20.21 18.17 -1.73
C CYS A 176 -18.92 17.36 -1.87
N ILE A 177 -17.90 17.93 -2.51
CA ILE A 177 -16.67 17.26 -2.92
C ILE A 177 -15.50 17.86 -2.15
N SER A 178 -14.92 17.07 -1.26
CA SER A 178 -13.71 17.45 -0.51
C SER A 178 -12.47 16.81 -1.14
N LYS A 179 -11.51 17.66 -1.51
CA LYS A 179 -10.19 17.24 -1.99
C LYS A 179 -9.31 16.76 -0.85
N SER A 180 -9.46 17.31 0.36
CA SER A 180 -8.70 16.88 1.54
C SER A 180 -9.08 15.48 2.02
N SER A 181 -10.37 15.17 2.08
CA SER A 181 -10.85 13.83 2.45
C SER A 181 -11.03 12.92 1.23
N ARG A 182 -10.81 13.38 0.00
CA ARG A 182 -11.13 12.66 -1.24
C ARG A 182 -12.47 11.93 -1.19
N THR A 183 -13.49 12.65 -0.70
CA THR A 183 -14.85 12.15 -0.62
C THR A 183 -15.78 13.02 -1.45
N LEU A 184 -16.77 12.37 -2.04
CA LEU A 184 -17.95 13.01 -2.58
C LEU A 184 -19.14 12.59 -1.71
N ARG A 185 -19.87 13.58 -1.23
CA ARG A 185 -21.12 13.40 -0.50
C ARG A 185 -22.28 13.91 -1.33
N TRP A 186 -23.30 13.09 -1.51
CA TRP A 186 -24.60 13.56 -1.91
C TRP A 186 -25.34 14.04 -0.67
N MET A 187 -25.59 15.34 -0.57
CA MET A 187 -26.18 15.96 0.62
C MET A 187 -27.51 16.64 0.29
N ILE A 188 -28.43 16.56 1.25
CA ILE A 188 -29.73 17.24 1.21
C ILE A 188 -29.92 17.90 2.58
N ASP A 189 -29.96 19.24 2.59
CA ASP A 189 -30.19 20.07 3.78
C ASP A 189 -29.29 19.67 4.97
N GLY A 190 -27.98 19.59 4.71
CA GLY A 190 -26.96 19.30 5.70
C GLY A 190 -26.79 17.81 6.02
N ARG A 191 -27.69 16.94 5.58
CA ARG A 191 -27.58 15.49 5.78
C ARG A 191 -26.87 14.82 4.61
N SER A 192 -25.87 14.00 4.92
CA SER A 192 -25.22 13.14 3.91
C SER A 192 -26.09 11.91 3.65
N VAL A 193 -26.60 11.80 2.42
CA VAL A 193 -27.41 10.65 1.96
C VAL A 193 -26.52 9.51 1.50
N LEU A 194 -25.42 9.83 0.82
CA LEU A 194 -24.43 8.88 0.33
C LEU A 194 -23.05 9.52 0.36
N THR A 195 -22.04 8.74 0.75
CA THR A 195 -20.64 9.15 0.76
C THR A 195 -19.83 8.13 -0.01
N VAL A 196 -19.05 8.58 -1.00
CA VAL A 196 -18.19 7.72 -1.81
C VAL A 196 -16.76 8.26 -1.87
N PRO A 197 -15.74 7.40 -1.92
CA PRO A 197 -14.38 7.82 -2.23
C PRO A 197 -14.27 8.28 -3.68
N VAL A 198 -13.47 9.32 -3.92
CA VAL A 198 -13.28 9.90 -5.26
C VAL A 198 -11.81 10.15 -5.58
N ARG A 199 -11.47 10.14 -6.86
CA ARG A 199 -10.14 10.51 -7.37
C ARG A 199 -10.25 11.73 -8.29
N PHE A 200 -9.29 12.64 -8.17
CA PHE A 200 -9.29 13.94 -8.85
C PHE A 200 -8.28 14.01 -9.99
N GLY A 201 -8.34 15.15 -10.68
CA GLY A 201 -7.38 15.55 -11.69
C GLY A 201 -5.95 15.64 -11.16
N SER A 202 -4.98 15.39 -12.04
CA SER A 202 -3.57 15.62 -11.75
C SER A 202 -3.26 17.12 -11.57
N GLN A 203 -2.03 17.45 -11.17
CA GLN A 203 -1.55 18.83 -11.15
C GLN A 203 -1.59 19.53 -12.53
N TYR A 204 -1.53 18.76 -13.62
CA TYR A 204 -1.56 19.30 -14.99
C TYR A 204 -2.98 19.50 -15.51
N THR A 205 -3.95 18.78 -14.93
CA THR A 205 -5.37 18.83 -15.31
C THR A 205 -6.22 18.87 -14.05
N PRO A 206 -6.10 19.92 -13.21
CA PRO A 206 -6.70 19.91 -11.88
C PRO A 206 -8.22 19.96 -11.95
N THR A 207 -8.87 19.23 -11.03
CA THR A 207 -10.30 19.43 -10.77
C THR A 207 -10.51 20.83 -10.20
N ARG A 208 -11.34 21.62 -10.87
CA ARG A 208 -11.61 23.02 -10.54
C ARG A 208 -12.38 23.13 -9.23
N GLU A 209 -11.96 24.08 -8.40
CA GLU A 209 -12.60 24.42 -7.13
C GLU A 209 -13.68 25.49 -7.35
N GLY A 210 -14.68 25.52 -6.46
CA GLY A 210 -15.74 26.52 -6.51
C GLY A 210 -17.12 25.95 -6.30
N VAL A 211 -18.12 26.79 -6.60
CA VAL A 211 -19.54 26.43 -6.58
C VAL A 211 -20.03 26.40 -8.02
N PHE A 212 -20.63 25.28 -8.39
CA PHE A 212 -21.16 25.01 -9.72
C PHE A 212 -22.57 24.44 -9.61
N SER A 213 -23.16 24.10 -10.74
CA SER A 213 -24.36 23.29 -10.83
C SER A 213 -24.17 22.18 -11.86
N VAL A 214 -24.86 21.06 -11.65
CA VAL A 214 -24.91 20.01 -12.67
C VAL A 214 -25.68 20.57 -13.87
N TYR A 215 -25.00 20.80 -14.99
CA TYR A 215 -25.64 21.39 -16.18
C TYR A 215 -26.07 20.31 -17.19
N TRP A 216 -25.45 19.13 -17.15
CA TRP A 216 -25.79 18.04 -18.06
C TRP A 216 -25.52 16.68 -17.42
N LYS A 217 -26.32 15.68 -17.81
CA LYS A 217 -26.21 14.30 -17.34
C LYS A 217 -26.27 13.34 -18.51
N SER A 218 -25.41 12.33 -18.49
CA SER A 218 -25.43 11.25 -19.49
C SER A 218 -25.05 9.92 -18.85
N ARG A 219 -25.94 8.93 -18.94
CA ARG A 219 -25.76 7.61 -18.31
C ARG A 219 -24.67 6.79 -18.99
N HIS A 220 -24.58 6.84 -20.31
CA HIS A 220 -23.65 6.04 -21.12
C HIS A 220 -22.71 6.96 -21.91
N HIS A 221 -22.12 7.96 -21.24
CA HIS A 221 -21.23 8.90 -21.90
C HIS A 221 -19.91 8.24 -22.31
N VAL A 222 -19.38 8.66 -23.44
CA VAL A 222 -18.03 8.34 -23.89
C VAL A 222 -17.35 9.66 -24.21
N SER A 223 -16.18 9.90 -23.61
CA SER A 223 -15.42 11.12 -23.85
C SER A 223 -14.87 11.11 -25.28
N THR A 224 -15.18 12.13 -26.07
CA THR A 224 -14.57 12.31 -27.40
C THR A 224 -13.10 12.73 -27.33
N LEU A 225 -12.68 13.37 -26.24
CA LEU A 225 -11.30 13.84 -26.05
C LEU A 225 -10.35 12.72 -25.62
N TYR A 226 -10.84 11.77 -24.82
CA TYR A 226 -10.03 10.71 -24.22
C TYR A 226 -10.41 9.30 -24.69
N ASP A 227 -11.38 9.19 -25.60
CA ASP A 227 -11.93 7.92 -26.12
C ASP A 227 -12.21 6.89 -25.02
N SER A 228 -12.80 7.37 -23.92
CA SER A 228 -12.93 6.62 -22.67
C SER A 228 -14.38 6.66 -22.16
N PRO A 229 -14.97 5.52 -21.77
CA PRO A 229 -16.28 5.49 -21.14
C PRO A 229 -16.30 6.31 -19.84
N MET A 230 -17.34 7.11 -19.67
CA MET A 230 -17.64 7.87 -18.46
C MET A 230 -19.08 7.58 -18.02
N PRO A 231 -19.40 6.36 -17.54
CA PRO A 231 -20.75 6.03 -17.15
C PRO A 231 -21.24 6.91 -16.01
N TYR A 232 -22.55 7.21 -16.00
CA TYR A 232 -23.21 8.06 -15.00
C TYR A 232 -22.60 9.47 -14.89
N ALA A 233 -22.16 10.05 -16.00
CA ALA A 233 -21.54 11.36 -16.02
C ALA A 233 -22.53 12.47 -15.65
N MET A 234 -22.15 13.26 -14.65
CA MET A 234 -22.83 14.48 -14.19
C MET A 234 -21.86 15.65 -14.33
N PHE A 235 -22.03 16.43 -15.41
CA PHE A 235 -21.14 17.51 -15.78
C PHE A 235 -21.46 18.78 -15.00
N PHE A 236 -20.41 19.45 -14.50
CA PHE A 236 -20.55 20.63 -13.64
C PHE A 236 -19.62 21.79 -14.00
N SER A 237 -18.51 21.57 -14.73
CA SER A 237 -17.58 22.66 -15.07
C SER A 237 -16.83 22.45 -16.40
N GLY A 238 -17.40 22.93 -17.50
CA GLY A 238 -16.72 23.00 -18.81
C GLY A 238 -16.07 21.69 -19.23
N GLY A 239 -16.81 20.58 -19.16
CA GLY A 239 -16.33 19.22 -19.44
C GLY A 239 -15.91 18.40 -18.21
N GLN A 240 -15.66 19.02 -17.04
CA GLN A 240 -15.44 18.26 -15.81
C GLN A 240 -16.77 17.69 -15.29
N ALA A 241 -16.74 16.42 -14.94
CA ALA A 241 -17.90 15.67 -14.46
C ALA A 241 -17.55 14.78 -13.26
N VAL A 242 -18.56 14.48 -12.44
CA VAL A 242 -18.55 13.31 -11.58
C VAL A 242 -18.99 12.11 -12.43
N HIS A 243 -18.23 11.02 -12.45
CA HIS A 243 -18.59 9.81 -13.21
C HIS A 243 -17.89 8.56 -12.68
N TYR A 244 -18.37 7.39 -13.10
CA TYR A 244 -17.73 6.11 -12.78
C TYR A 244 -16.44 5.95 -13.58
N SER A 245 -15.40 5.40 -12.95
CA SER A 245 -14.15 5.07 -13.62
C SER A 245 -13.73 3.65 -13.27
N SER A 246 -13.75 2.76 -14.28
CA SER A 246 -13.23 1.40 -14.17
C SER A 246 -11.75 1.38 -13.82
N ASP A 247 -10.97 2.32 -14.38
CA ASP A 247 -9.58 2.50 -13.98
C ASP A 247 -9.44 2.84 -12.49
N PHE A 248 -10.20 3.80 -11.95
CA PHE A 248 -10.15 4.09 -10.52
C PHE A 248 -10.60 2.89 -9.66
N ALA A 249 -11.56 2.10 -10.14
CA ALA A 249 -11.95 0.87 -9.47
C ALA A 249 -10.81 -0.15 -9.40
N ALA A 250 -10.07 -0.32 -10.50
CA ALA A 250 -8.97 -1.27 -10.61
C ALA A 250 -7.68 -0.80 -9.90
N THR A 251 -7.26 0.44 -10.10
CA THR A 251 -5.94 0.94 -9.70
C THR A 251 -5.97 1.83 -8.45
N GLY A 252 -7.16 2.21 -7.98
CA GLY A 252 -7.30 3.10 -6.84
C GLY A 252 -6.57 4.43 -7.08
N TYR A 253 -5.80 4.89 -6.11
CA TYR A 253 -5.08 6.17 -6.22
C TYR A 253 -3.73 6.08 -6.94
N ALA A 254 -3.40 4.94 -7.54
CA ALA A 254 -2.26 4.85 -8.45
C ALA A 254 -2.65 5.51 -9.79
N GLY A 255 -2.52 6.83 -9.86
CA GLY A 255 -2.87 7.63 -11.03
C GLY A 255 -3.77 8.82 -10.69
N ALA A 256 -4.29 9.48 -11.72
CA ALA A 256 -5.17 10.63 -11.59
C ALA A 256 -6.20 10.64 -12.72
N SER A 257 -7.25 11.44 -12.58
CA SER A 257 -8.13 11.77 -13.72
C SER A 257 -7.52 12.91 -14.55
N HIS A 258 -8.20 13.25 -15.66
CA HIS A 258 -7.90 14.44 -16.45
C HIS A 258 -8.77 15.65 -16.06
N GLY A 259 -9.13 15.75 -14.77
CA GLY A 259 -9.91 16.86 -14.20
C GLY A 259 -11.28 16.45 -13.67
N CYS A 260 -11.82 15.33 -14.14
CA CYS A 260 -13.06 14.76 -13.61
C CYS A 260 -12.92 14.27 -12.16
N VAL A 261 -14.07 14.05 -11.53
CA VAL A 261 -14.17 13.43 -10.21
C VAL A 261 -14.60 11.98 -10.42
N ASN A 262 -13.63 11.08 -10.36
CA ASN A 262 -13.84 9.66 -10.61
C ASN A 262 -14.40 8.98 -9.35
N VAL A 263 -15.48 8.22 -9.48
CA VAL A 263 -16.01 7.32 -8.45
C VAL A 263 -15.67 5.87 -8.80
N ARG A 264 -15.24 5.08 -7.81
CA ARG A 264 -14.90 3.65 -8.00
C ARG A 264 -16.03 2.67 -7.73
N ASP A 265 -17.06 3.08 -7.00
CA ASP A 265 -18.23 2.26 -6.68
C ASP A 265 -19.34 2.53 -7.71
N GLU A 266 -19.52 1.59 -8.64
CA GLU A 266 -20.49 1.72 -9.73
C GLU A 266 -21.93 1.73 -9.24
N ARG A 267 -22.25 0.93 -8.22
CA ARG A 267 -23.59 0.87 -7.65
C ARG A 267 -23.93 2.20 -6.97
N ALA A 268 -23.03 2.70 -6.13
CA ALA A 268 -23.24 3.94 -5.40
C ALA A 268 -23.41 5.14 -6.35
N ILE A 269 -22.60 5.24 -7.41
CA ILE A 269 -22.80 6.34 -8.38
C ILE A 269 -24.06 6.17 -9.23
N ALA A 270 -24.49 4.94 -9.54
CA ALA A 270 -25.77 4.72 -10.21
C ALA A 270 -26.95 5.22 -9.35
N GLU A 271 -26.93 4.93 -8.04
CA GLU A 271 -27.93 5.43 -7.08
C GLU A 271 -27.89 6.96 -6.95
N MET A 272 -26.69 7.54 -6.87
CA MET A 272 -26.50 8.99 -6.83
C MET A 272 -27.04 9.65 -8.11
N PHE A 273 -26.70 9.10 -9.28
CA PHE A 273 -27.14 9.59 -10.57
C PHE A 273 -28.65 9.55 -10.72
N ALA A 274 -29.32 8.54 -10.16
CA ALA A 274 -30.78 8.46 -10.18
C ALA A 274 -31.45 9.60 -9.39
N GLN A 275 -30.80 10.08 -8.32
CA GLN A 275 -31.33 11.12 -7.44
C GLN A 275 -30.98 12.55 -7.91
N VAL A 276 -29.75 12.77 -8.36
CA VAL A 276 -29.25 14.09 -8.77
C VAL A 276 -30.00 14.60 -10.00
N ARG A 277 -30.26 15.90 -10.07
CA ARG A 277 -30.97 16.59 -11.15
C ARG A 277 -30.06 17.63 -11.78
N THR A 278 -30.31 17.96 -13.04
CA THR A 278 -29.75 19.18 -13.62
C THR A 278 -30.19 20.39 -12.78
N GLY A 279 -29.26 21.29 -12.48
CA GLY A 279 -29.43 22.42 -11.57
C GLY A 279 -29.00 22.14 -10.12
N ASP A 280 -28.86 20.87 -9.70
CA ASP A 280 -28.37 20.58 -8.34
C ASP A 280 -26.94 21.13 -8.17
N LYS A 281 -26.68 21.68 -6.97
CA LYS A 281 -25.43 22.38 -6.66
C LYS A 281 -24.26 21.39 -6.60
N VAL A 282 -23.08 21.83 -7.01
CA VAL A 282 -21.82 21.11 -6.84
C VAL A 282 -20.85 22.03 -6.14
N VAL A 283 -20.27 21.58 -5.03
CA VAL A 283 -19.24 22.33 -4.31
C VAL A 283 -17.97 21.50 -4.31
N VAL A 284 -16.89 22.06 -4.85
CA VAL A 284 -15.56 21.45 -4.83
C VAL A 284 -14.66 22.31 -3.96
N HIS A 285 -14.09 21.73 -2.90
CA HIS A 285 -13.28 22.43 -1.91
C HIS A 285 -12.09 21.58 -1.43
N TRP A 286 -11.16 22.22 -0.73
CA TRP A 286 -10.17 21.54 0.11
C TRP A 286 -10.72 21.35 1.51
#